data_AF-A0A8T4CJA4-F1
#
_entry.id   AF-A0A8T4CJA4-F1
#
_cell.length_a   1.000
_cell.length_b   1.000
_cell.length_c   1.000
_cell.angle_alpha   90.00
_cell.angle_beta   90.00
_cell.angle_gamma   90.00
#
_symmetry.space_group_name_H-M   'P 1'
#
loop_
_entity.id
_entity.type
_entity.pdbx_description
1 polymer ?
#
loop_
_entity_poly.entity_id
_entity_poly.type
_entity_poly.pdbx_seq_one_letter_code
_entity_poly.pdbx_strand_id
1 'polypeptide(L)'
;MSADELVRAAGMLKRIKRQGWLDAGLPAERVESVADHSFRTAFLVAFVSGPDIDMARALKMALVHDLGESEVGDLTPRSKVPKKKKREMEGRAVAALGNGEVLALWKEFEEGKSPEARAVREVDRYERVIQAMEYVLLGHPERKLRRFWKGVPVKAQGAGRRAQGAGRRAQGAGRKAQGAGLKGHGAGGKGTGHGDGRRRVVP
;
A
#
# COMPACT_ATOMS: atom_id res chain seq x y z
N MET A 1 22.07 -22.07 -19.19
CA MET A 1 21.38 -20.87 -19.70
C MET A 1 21.89 -19.68 -18.91
N SER A 2 22.30 -18.59 -19.57
CA SER A 2 23.16 -17.55 -18.99
C SER A 2 22.37 -16.56 -18.14
N ALA A 3 23.04 -15.96 -17.14
CA ALA A 3 22.51 -14.87 -16.31
C ALA A 3 21.92 -13.70 -17.13
N ASP A 4 22.25 -13.60 -18.42
CA ASP A 4 21.82 -12.53 -19.32
C ASP A 4 20.31 -12.45 -19.49
N GLU A 5 19.59 -13.58 -19.59
CA GLU A 5 18.13 -13.58 -19.76
C GLU A 5 17.43 -13.03 -18.51
N LEU A 6 17.90 -13.43 -17.31
CA LEU A 6 17.37 -12.92 -16.05
C LEU A 6 17.59 -11.40 -15.92
N VAL A 7 18.80 -10.93 -16.26
CA VAL A 7 19.14 -9.50 -16.23
C VAL A 7 18.32 -8.72 -17.27
N ARG A 8 18.12 -9.28 -18.47
CA ARG A 8 17.28 -8.68 -19.52
C ARG A 8 15.82 -8.59 -19.08
N ALA A 9 15.26 -9.66 -18.51
CA ALA A 9 13.89 -9.68 -17.99
C ALA A 9 13.68 -8.60 -16.91
N ALA A 10 14.58 -8.52 -15.92
CA ALA A 10 14.54 -7.47 -14.90
C ALA A 10 14.66 -6.06 -15.52
N GLY A 11 15.49 -5.90 -16.57
CA GLY A 11 15.63 -4.66 -17.32
C GLY A 11 14.38 -4.27 -18.12
N MET A 12 13.62 -5.24 -18.63
CA MET A 12 12.37 -5.00 -19.36
C MET A 12 11.30 -4.38 -18.46
N LEU A 13 11.23 -4.76 -17.18
CA LEU A 13 10.25 -4.22 -16.23
C LEU A 13 10.33 -2.69 -16.07
N LYS A 14 11.50 -2.08 -16.30
CA LYS A 14 11.68 -0.61 -16.28
C LYS A 14 10.88 0.10 -17.39
N ARG A 15 10.56 -0.61 -18.47
CA ARG A 15 9.84 -0.08 -19.64
C ARG A 15 8.35 -0.41 -19.62
N ILE A 16 7.92 -1.34 -18.78
CA ILE A 16 6.52 -1.73 -18.66
C ILE A 16 5.87 -0.82 -17.63
N LYS A 17 4.93 0.00 -18.08
CA LYS A 17 4.11 0.84 -17.19
C LYS A 17 3.07 -0.01 -16.49
N ARG A 18 2.80 0.28 -15.22
CA ARG A 18 1.73 -0.36 -14.46
C ARG A 18 0.38 -0.01 -15.11
N GLN A 19 -0.15 -0.95 -15.87
CA GLN A 19 -1.26 -0.79 -16.80
C GLN A 19 -2.51 -0.32 -16.08
N GLY A 20 -2.72 -0.72 -14.81
CA GLY A 20 -3.85 -0.27 -13.99
C GLY A 20 -3.98 1.26 -13.89
N TRP A 21 -2.87 1.99 -13.86
CA TRP A 21 -2.86 3.46 -13.80
C TRP A 21 -3.19 4.09 -15.15
N LEU A 22 -2.63 3.59 -16.25
CA LEU A 22 -2.98 4.01 -17.62
C LEU A 22 -4.48 3.82 -17.86
N ASP A 23 -4.95 2.66 -17.44
CA ASP A 23 -6.35 2.28 -17.38
C ASP A 23 -7.20 3.31 -16.62
N ALA A 24 -6.70 3.90 -15.53
CA ALA A 24 -7.39 4.95 -14.77
C ALA A 24 -7.33 6.33 -15.45
N GLY A 25 -6.66 6.43 -16.62
CA GLY A 25 -6.48 7.66 -17.36
C GLY A 25 -5.37 8.54 -16.80
N LEU A 26 -4.38 7.96 -16.12
CA LEU A 26 -3.15 8.68 -15.79
C LEU A 26 -2.28 8.79 -17.05
N PRO A 27 -1.60 9.93 -17.23
CA PRO A 27 -0.76 10.13 -18.40
C PRO A 27 0.53 9.29 -18.28
N ALA A 28 0.95 8.66 -19.39
CA ALA A 28 1.94 7.59 -19.37
C ALA A 28 3.30 8.02 -18.81
N GLU A 29 3.68 9.28 -18.98
CA GLU A 29 4.90 9.87 -18.45
C GLU A 29 4.92 9.99 -16.92
N ARG A 30 3.75 9.96 -16.27
CA ARG A 30 3.62 10.00 -14.80
C ARG A 30 3.36 8.64 -14.16
N VAL A 31 3.10 7.61 -14.97
CA VAL A 31 2.83 6.27 -14.48
C VAL A 31 4.15 5.57 -14.12
N GLU A 32 4.20 5.00 -12.93
CA GLU A 32 5.30 4.14 -12.49
C GLU A 32 5.48 2.92 -13.42
N SER A 33 6.69 2.39 -13.46
CA SER A 33 6.99 1.10 -14.09
C SER A 33 6.75 -0.07 -13.14
N VAL A 34 6.70 -1.29 -13.67
CA VAL A 34 6.67 -2.51 -12.85
C VAL A 34 7.93 -2.63 -11.98
N ALA A 35 9.06 -2.12 -12.46
CA ALA A 35 10.29 -2.06 -11.68
C ALA A 35 10.21 -1.09 -10.49
N ASP A 36 9.54 0.07 -10.65
CA ASP A 36 9.32 1.03 -9.55
C ASP A 36 8.46 0.41 -8.45
N HIS A 37 7.36 -0.23 -8.85
CA HIS A 37 6.49 -1.02 -7.97
C HIS A 37 7.28 -2.11 -7.23
N SER A 38 8.05 -2.92 -7.96
CA SER A 38 8.84 -4.02 -7.38
C SER A 38 9.88 -3.53 -6.38
N PHE A 39 10.53 -2.40 -6.66
CA PHE A 39 11.48 -1.78 -5.74
C PHE A 39 10.80 -1.38 -4.43
N ARG A 40 9.68 -0.65 -4.49
CA ARG A 40 9.00 -0.21 -3.27
C ARG A 40 8.34 -1.37 -2.52
N THR A 41 7.83 -2.39 -3.23
CA THR A 41 7.36 -3.62 -2.61
C THR A 41 8.48 -4.30 -1.82
N ALA A 42 9.67 -4.47 -2.38
CA ALA A 42 10.82 -5.05 -1.67
C ALA A 42 11.25 -4.17 -0.47
N PHE A 43 11.27 -2.84 -0.63
CA PHE A 43 11.55 -1.90 0.45
C PHE A 43 10.55 -2.05 1.62
N LEU A 44 9.26 -2.10 1.32
CA LEU A 44 8.23 -2.26 2.33
C LEU A 44 8.31 -3.65 3.00
N VAL A 45 8.62 -4.71 2.24
CA VAL A 45 8.88 -6.04 2.83
C VAL A 45 10.03 -5.96 3.83
N ALA A 46 11.14 -5.30 3.49
CA ALA A 46 12.33 -5.18 4.34
C ALA A 46 12.04 -4.52 5.70
N PHE A 47 11.19 -3.49 5.71
CA PHE A 47 11.08 -2.58 6.85
C PHE A 47 9.70 -2.55 7.53
N VAL A 48 8.68 -3.20 6.95
CA VAL A 48 7.30 -3.19 7.47
C VAL A 48 6.81 -4.61 7.82
N SER A 49 7.49 -5.66 7.37
CA SER A 49 7.13 -7.04 7.73
C SER A 49 7.49 -7.37 9.19
N GLY A 50 6.78 -8.33 9.77
CA GLY A 50 7.02 -8.81 11.14
C GLY A 50 8.34 -9.58 11.32
N PRO A 51 8.77 -9.80 12.58
CA PRO A 51 10.06 -10.46 12.89
C PRO A 51 10.13 -11.94 12.51
N ASP A 52 8.98 -12.60 12.29
CA ASP A 52 8.89 -14.05 12.04
C ASP A 52 9.03 -14.42 10.54
N ILE A 53 9.53 -13.51 9.71
CA ILE A 53 9.67 -13.70 8.26
C ILE A 53 11.13 -13.97 7.90
N ASP A 54 11.39 -15.00 7.10
CA ASP A 54 12.70 -15.16 6.45
C ASP A 54 12.89 -14.01 5.45
N MET A 55 13.60 -12.98 5.89
CA MET A 55 13.76 -11.75 5.12
C MET A 55 14.53 -11.96 3.82
N ALA A 56 15.54 -12.85 3.81
CA ALA A 56 16.31 -13.12 2.60
C ALA A 56 15.42 -13.75 1.53
N ARG A 57 14.58 -14.71 1.93
CA ARG A 57 13.61 -15.36 1.03
C ARG A 57 12.52 -14.38 0.59
N ALA A 58 11.95 -13.61 1.51
CA ALA A 58 10.87 -12.65 1.22
C ALA A 58 11.34 -11.53 0.26
N LEU A 59 12.55 -11.01 0.44
CA LEU A 59 13.11 -9.99 -0.46
C LEU A 59 13.38 -10.55 -1.86
N LYS A 60 13.98 -11.74 -1.96
CA LYS A 60 14.15 -12.39 -3.26
C LYS A 60 12.81 -12.64 -3.94
N MET A 61 11.80 -13.07 -3.19
CA MET A 61 10.44 -13.27 -3.70
C MET A 61 9.81 -11.96 -4.20
N ALA A 62 9.90 -10.89 -3.43
CA ALA A 62 9.40 -9.57 -3.82
C ALA A 62 10.05 -9.05 -5.11
N LEU A 63 11.35 -9.29 -5.30
CA LEU A 63 12.07 -8.88 -6.51
C LEU A 63 11.66 -9.65 -7.78
N VAL A 64 11.11 -10.86 -7.64
CA VAL A 64 10.80 -11.73 -8.79
C VAL A 64 9.31 -11.99 -9.02
N HIS A 65 8.43 -11.53 -8.12
CA HIS A 65 7.01 -11.88 -8.15
C HIS A 65 6.31 -11.46 -9.46
N ASP A 66 6.64 -10.28 -10.00
CA ASP A 66 6.12 -9.76 -11.27
C ASP A 66 7.08 -9.98 -12.46
N LEU A 67 8.11 -10.82 -12.32
CA LEU A 67 9.11 -11.00 -13.38
C LEU A 67 8.53 -11.62 -14.67
N GLY A 68 7.44 -12.38 -14.56
CA GLY A 68 6.71 -12.90 -15.71
C GLY A 68 6.13 -11.80 -16.61
N GLU A 69 5.86 -10.61 -16.07
CA GLU A 69 5.35 -9.46 -16.82
C GLU A 69 6.36 -8.93 -17.84
N SER A 70 7.65 -9.24 -17.69
CA SER A 70 8.70 -8.88 -18.67
C SER A 70 8.40 -9.37 -20.09
N GLU A 71 7.64 -10.46 -20.22
CA GLU A 71 7.19 -11.04 -21.48
C GLU A 71 5.69 -10.79 -21.73
N VAL A 72 4.84 -10.94 -20.70
CA VAL A 72 3.37 -10.91 -20.88
C VAL A 72 2.73 -9.53 -20.74
N GLY A 73 3.47 -8.56 -20.20
CA GLY A 73 2.99 -7.23 -19.78
C GLY A 73 2.17 -7.25 -18.47
N ASP A 74 1.92 -6.07 -17.89
CA ASP A 74 1.06 -5.93 -16.70
C ASP A 74 -0.41 -6.14 -17.08
N LEU A 75 -0.90 -7.38 -16.98
CA LEU A 75 -2.26 -7.74 -17.36
C LEU A 75 -3.26 -7.37 -16.25
N THR A 76 -4.19 -6.47 -16.58
CA THR A 76 -5.27 -6.03 -15.67
C THR A 76 -6.58 -6.79 -15.95
N PRO A 77 -7.63 -6.64 -15.10
CA PRO A 77 -8.95 -7.17 -15.42
C PRO A 77 -9.53 -6.70 -16.76
N ARG A 78 -9.09 -5.55 -17.30
CA ARG A 78 -9.51 -5.06 -18.61
C ARG A 78 -8.92 -5.83 -19.79
N SER A 79 -7.80 -6.52 -19.58
CA SER A 79 -7.22 -7.40 -20.60
C SER A 79 -8.09 -8.61 -20.90
N LYS A 80 -9.13 -8.88 -20.08
CA LYS A 80 -10.08 -10.01 -20.24
C LYS A 80 -9.40 -11.39 -20.32
N VAL A 81 -8.17 -11.50 -19.82
CA VAL A 81 -7.44 -12.76 -19.72
C VAL A 81 -7.88 -13.49 -18.45
N PRO A 82 -8.36 -14.75 -18.53
CA PRO A 82 -8.71 -15.53 -17.33
C PRO A 82 -7.51 -15.70 -16.39
N LYS A 83 -7.74 -15.65 -15.07
CA LYS A 83 -6.67 -15.75 -14.06
C LYS A 83 -5.76 -16.97 -14.25
N LYS A 84 -6.35 -18.14 -14.54
CA LYS A 84 -5.59 -19.37 -14.82
C LYS A 84 -4.65 -19.20 -16.01
N LYS A 85 -5.14 -18.57 -17.09
CA LYS A 85 -4.35 -18.33 -18.29
C LYS A 85 -3.24 -17.30 -18.07
N LYS A 86 -3.49 -16.22 -17.32
CA LYS A 86 -2.46 -15.26 -16.89
C LYS A 86 -1.32 -15.99 -16.19
N ARG A 87 -1.65 -16.78 -15.16
CA ARG A 87 -0.68 -17.58 -14.39
C ARG A 87 0.11 -18.56 -15.26
N GLU A 88 -0.54 -19.23 -16.22
CA GLU A 88 0.15 -20.12 -17.17
C GLU A 88 1.12 -19.38 -18.10
N MET A 89 0.77 -18.18 -18.56
CA MET A 89 1.64 -17.38 -19.43
C MET A 89 2.85 -16.85 -18.66
N GLU A 90 2.63 -16.29 -17.47
CA GLU A 90 3.69 -15.80 -16.59
C GLU A 90 4.61 -16.93 -16.13
N GLY A 91 4.04 -18.06 -15.73
CA GLY A 91 4.84 -19.23 -15.32
C GLY A 91 5.71 -19.78 -16.45
N ARG A 92 5.25 -19.73 -17.70
CA ARG A 92 6.08 -20.07 -18.88
C ARG A 92 7.18 -19.05 -19.11
N ALA A 93 6.88 -17.75 -19.00
CA ALA A 93 7.88 -16.68 -19.14
C ALA A 93 8.99 -16.81 -18.09
N VAL A 94 8.62 -17.00 -16.82
CA VAL A 94 9.58 -17.18 -15.72
C VAL A 94 10.38 -18.48 -15.89
N ALA A 95 9.75 -19.58 -16.31
CA ALA A 95 10.46 -20.83 -16.56
C ALA A 95 11.47 -20.73 -17.71
N ALA A 96 11.17 -19.94 -18.74
CA ALA A 96 12.06 -19.71 -19.89
C ALA A 96 13.37 -19.00 -19.51
N LEU A 97 13.41 -18.30 -18.37
CA LEU A 97 14.63 -17.68 -17.83
C LEU A 97 15.69 -18.70 -17.39
N GLY A 98 15.32 -19.97 -17.24
CA GLY A 98 16.26 -21.06 -16.93
C GLY A 98 16.89 -20.98 -15.54
N ASN A 99 16.30 -20.22 -14.60
CA ASN A 99 16.76 -20.11 -13.22
C ASN A 99 15.77 -20.81 -12.26
N GLY A 100 16.22 -21.92 -11.67
CA GLY A 100 15.39 -22.76 -10.80
C GLY A 100 14.96 -22.09 -9.49
N GLU A 101 15.82 -21.25 -8.90
CA GLU A 101 15.50 -20.50 -7.68
C GLU A 101 14.40 -19.46 -7.96
N VAL A 102 14.55 -18.69 -9.04
CA VAL A 102 13.56 -17.69 -9.46
C VAL A 102 12.20 -18.35 -9.74
N LEU A 103 12.18 -19.46 -10.47
CA LEU A 103 10.95 -20.20 -10.75
C LEU A 103 10.31 -20.75 -9.47
N ALA A 104 11.11 -21.25 -8.51
CA ALA A 104 10.60 -21.76 -7.24
C ALA A 104 9.98 -20.64 -6.39
N LEU A 105 10.66 -19.50 -6.25
CA LEU A 105 10.15 -18.33 -5.53
C LEU A 105 8.88 -17.78 -6.17
N TRP A 106 8.84 -17.68 -7.50
CA TRP A 106 7.65 -17.22 -8.22
C TRP A 106 6.46 -18.17 -8.00
N LYS A 107 6.68 -19.49 -8.06
CA LYS A 107 5.63 -20.49 -7.77
C LYS A 107 5.14 -20.39 -6.34
N GLU A 108 6.04 -20.24 -5.38
CA GLU A 108 5.69 -20.09 -3.96
C GLU A 108 4.85 -18.83 -3.72
N PHE A 109 5.27 -17.69 -4.29
CA PHE A 109 4.46 -16.48 -4.29
C PHE A 109 3.06 -16.78 -4.85
N GLU A 110 2.99 -17.42 -6.02
CA GLU A 110 1.73 -17.77 -6.69
C GLU A 110 0.82 -18.69 -5.88
N GLU A 111 1.37 -19.58 -5.05
CA GLU A 111 0.61 -20.42 -4.13
C GLU A 111 0.12 -19.64 -2.90
N GLY A 112 0.90 -18.69 -2.39
CA GLY A 112 0.49 -17.80 -1.30
C GLY A 112 0.32 -18.50 0.06
N LYS A 113 0.99 -19.64 0.26
CA LYS A 113 0.82 -20.49 1.45
C LYS A 113 1.91 -20.33 2.52
N SER A 114 3.12 -19.90 2.16
CA SER A 114 4.18 -19.65 3.14
C SER A 114 3.95 -18.31 3.87
N PRO A 115 4.50 -18.13 5.09
CA PRO A 115 4.53 -16.84 5.77
C PRO A 115 5.10 -15.73 4.88
N GLU A 116 6.21 -16.00 4.19
CA GLU A 116 6.88 -15.07 3.27
C GLU A 116 5.98 -14.68 2.11
N ALA A 117 5.36 -15.66 1.44
CA ALA A 117 4.46 -15.38 0.31
C ALA A 117 3.21 -14.58 0.74
N ARG A 118 2.68 -14.85 1.94
CA ARG A 118 1.57 -14.05 2.49
C ARG A 118 2.01 -12.62 2.78
N ALA A 119 3.18 -12.43 3.39
CA ALA A 119 3.73 -11.11 3.70
C ALA A 119 3.96 -10.29 2.43
N VAL A 120 4.63 -10.87 1.42
CA VAL A 120 4.90 -10.19 0.14
C VAL A 120 3.59 -9.83 -0.58
N ARG A 121 2.59 -10.74 -0.61
CA ARG A 121 1.27 -10.45 -1.19
C ARG A 121 0.49 -9.37 -0.46
N GLU A 122 0.65 -9.29 0.86
CA GLU A 122 0.03 -8.23 1.64
C GLU A 122 0.67 -6.89 1.32
N VAL A 123 2.01 -6.83 1.35
CA VAL A 123 2.77 -5.64 1.01
C VAL A 123 2.49 -5.16 -0.42
N ASP A 124 2.48 -6.05 -1.42
CA ASP A 124 2.12 -5.73 -2.81
C ASP A 124 0.76 -5.00 -2.90
N ARG A 125 -0.26 -5.50 -2.17
CA ARG A 125 -1.57 -4.84 -2.12
C ARG A 125 -1.52 -3.47 -1.45
N TYR A 126 -0.77 -3.31 -0.37
CA TYR A 126 -0.62 -2.03 0.32
C TYR A 126 0.17 -1.02 -0.50
N GLU A 127 1.24 -1.45 -1.17
CA GLU A 127 2.06 -0.63 -2.05
C GLU A 127 1.17 0.03 -3.11
N ARG A 128 0.31 -0.75 -3.77
CA ARG A 128 -0.64 -0.23 -4.76
C ARG A 128 -1.59 0.82 -4.17
N VAL A 129 -2.02 0.67 -2.92
CA VAL A 129 -2.89 1.63 -2.24
C VAL A 129 -2.14 2.93 -1.92
N ILE A 130 -0.91 2.80 -1.41
CA ILE A 130 -0.03 3.94 -1.13
C ILE A 130 0.22 4.72 -2.42
N GLN A 131 0.58 4.04 -3.51
CA GLN A 131 0.81 4.68 -4.81
C GLN A 131 -0.43 5.43 -5.30
N ALA A 132 -1.61 4.85 -5.11
CA ALA A 132 -2.84 5.49 -5.50
C ALA A 132 -3.16 6.73 -4.64
N MET A 133 -2.87 6.70 -3.34
CA MET A 133 -2.97 7.87 -2.46
C MET A 133 -2.04 8.99 -2.93
N GLU A 134 -0.80 8.66 -3.28
CA GLU A 134 0.18 9.61 -3.81
C GLU A 134 -0.30 10.25 -5.11
N TYR A 135 -0.86 9.47 -6.04
CA TYR A 135 -1.45 10.04 -7.25
C TYR A 135 -2.62 10.99 -6.95
N VAL A 136 -3.42 10.71 -5.92
CA VAL A 136 -4.46 11.65 -5.47
C VAL A 136 -3.85 12.95 -4.94
N LEU A 137 -2.79 12.86 -4.13
CA LEU A 137 -2.06 14.02 -3.61
C LEU A 137 -1.42 14.85 -4.74
N LEU A 138 -1.01 14.21 -5.83
CA LEU A 138 -0.52 14.87 -7.05
C LEU A 138 -1.63 15.45 -7.94
N GLY A 139 -2.89 15.42 -7.49
CA GLY A 139 -4.02 16.06 -8.14
C GLY A 139 -4.84 15.15 -9.06
N HIS A 140 -4.57 13.84 -9.10
CA HIS A 140 -5.39 12.92 -9.89
C HIS A 140 -6.74 12.63 -9.21
N PRO A 141 -7.83 12.43 -9.97
CA PRO A 141 -9.17 12.30 -9.37
C PRO A 141 -9.33 11.06 -8.49
N GLU A 142 -9.53 11.24 -7.19
CA GLU A 142 -9.74 10.16 -6.21
C GLU A 142 -10.81 9.16 -6.62
N ARG A 143 -11.93 9.61 -7.21
CA ARG A 143 -13.01 8.73 -7.67
C ARG A 143 -12.53 7.65 -8.67
N LYS A 144 -11.51 7.96 -9.49
CA LYS A 144 -10.95 7.03 -10.47
C LYS A 144 -9.98 6.03 -9.82
N LEU A 145 -9.38 6.44 -8.71
CA LEU A 145 -8.32 5.68 -8.02
C LEU A 145 -8.87 4.83 -6.87
N ARG A 146 -9.99 5.20 -6.24
CA ARG A 146 -10.61 4.45 -5.13
C ARG A 146 -10.78 2.95 -5.36
N ARG A 147 -10.94 2.53 -6.62
CA ARG A 147 -11.01 1.10 -6.99
C ARG A 147 -9.78 0.28 -6.56
N PHE A 148 -8.62 0.91 -6.39
CA PHE A 148 -7.37 0.24 -6.00
C PHE A 148 -7.27 -0.08 -4.49
N TRP A 149 -8.18 0.46 -3.68
CA TRP A 149 -8.27 0.18 -2.23
C TRP A 149 -8.96 -1.15 -1.94
N LYS A 150 -9.60 -1.75 -2.95
CA LYS A 150 -10.35 -2.99 -2.78
C LYS A 150 -9.42 -4.10 -2.26
N GLY A 151 -9.82 -4.71 -1.15
CA GLY A 151 -9.09 -5.79 -0.49
C GLY A 151 -8.04 -5.33 0.52
N VAL A 152 -7.94 -4.02 0.79
CA VAL A 152 -7.07 -3.45 1.82
C VAL A 152 -7.93 -2.67 2.82
N PRO A 153 -7.86 -2.96 4.13
CA PRO A 153 -8.62 -2.23 5.14
C PRO A 153 -8.00 -0.84 5.35
N VAL A 154 -8.43 0.14 4.56
CA VAL A 154 -8.04 1.53 4.76
C VAL A 154 -9.03 2.19 5.69
N LYS A 155 -8.59 2.57 6.90
CA LYS A 155 -9.39 3.44 7.77
C LYS A 155 -9.55 4.78 7.07
N ALA A 156 -10.77 5.12 6.67
CA ALA A 156 -11.09 6.45 6.17
C ALA A 156 -10.86 7.44 7.31
N GLN A 157 -9.68 8.08 7.35
CA GLN A 157 -9.57 9.33 8.09
C GLN A 157 -10.48 10.32 7.37
N GLY A 158 -11.52 10.77 8.06
CA GLY A 158 -12.55 11.64 7.52
C GLY A 158 -11.92 12.85 6.85
N ALA A 159 -12.14 12.99 5.54
CA ALA A 159 -11.93 14.25 4.86
C ALA A 159 -12.92 15.26 5.46
N GLY A 160 -12.42 16.07 6.39
CA GLY A 160 -13.08 17.29 6.81
C GLY A 160 -13.34 18.17 5.59
N ARG A 161 -14.55 18.09 5.05
CA ARG A 161 -15.17 19.20 4.33
C ARG A 161 -16.35 19.64 5.17
N ARG A 162 -16.09 20.51 6.15
CA ARG A 162 -17.14 21.43 6.60
C ARG A 162 -17.44 22.32 5.41
N ALA A 163 -18.62 22.16 4.83
CA ALA A 163 -19.19 23.14 3.94
C ALA A 163 -19.25 24.48 4.70
N GLN A 164 -18.40 25.44 4.33
CA GLN A 164 -18.66 26.83 4.67
C GLN A 164 -19.85 27.26 3.81
N GLY A 165 -21.03 27.29 4.43
CA GLY A 165 -22.27 27.59 3.73
C GLY A 165 -23.50 27.50 4.62
N ALA A 166 -23.48 28.13 5.78
CA ALA A 166 -24.69 28.35 6.59
C ALA A 166 -24.65 29.76 7.18
N GLY A 167 -25.05 30.72 6.36
CA GLY A 167 -25.21 32.12 6.73
C GLY A 167 -26.52 32.68 6.17
N ARG A 168 -27.66 32.06 6.52
CA ARG A 168 -28.96 32.74 6.46
C ARG A 168 -29.66 32.54 7.79
N ARG A 169 -29.80 33.66 8.50
CA ARG A 169 -30.55 33.81 9.76
C ARG A 169 -32.01 33.43 9.51
N ALA A 170 -32.54 32.53 10.33
CA ALA A 170 -33.97 32.43 10.56
C ALA A 170 -34.24 32.95 11.97
N GLN A 171 -34.90 34.10 12.07
CA GLN A 171 -35.56 34.57 13.28
C GLN A 171 -36.89 33.81 13.38
N GLY A 172 -37.20 33.27 14.56
CA GLY A 172 -38.46 32.55 14.79
C GLY A 172 -38.63 32.19 16.26
N ALA A 173 -39.59 32.88 16.89
CA ALA A 173 -39.89 32.95 18.32
C ALA A 173 -40.25 31.63 19.03
N GLY A 174 -40.01 31.60 20.35
CA GLY A 174 -41.00 31.10 21.31
C GLY A 174 -40.61 29.96 22.26
N ARG A 175 -40.47 30.31 23.56
CA ARG A 175 -40.92 29.58 24.78
C ARG A 175 -40.39 28.15 25.01
N LYS A 176 -39.91 27.70 26.17
CA LYS A 176 -39.96 28.11 27.59
C LYS A 176 -38.72 27.50 28.26
N ALA A 177 -38.13 28.23 29.20
CA ALA A 177 -37.18 27.68 30.17
C ALA A 177 -37.95 27.14 31.39
N GLN A 178 -37.67 25.91 31.80
CA GLN A 178 -37.86 25.43 33.17
C GLN A 178 -36.66 24.55 33.50
N GLY A 179 -35.98 24.90 34.60
CA GLY A 179 -34.73 24.27 35.02
C GLY A 179 -34.94 23.07 35.93
N ALA A 180 -33.86 22.29 36.06
CA ALA A 180 -33.51 21.57 37.27
C ALA A 180 -31.98 21.45 37.28
N GLY A 181 -31.34 22.10 38.25
CA GLY A 181 -29.93 21.91 38.53
C GLY A 181 -29.70 20.77 39.52
N LEU A 182 -28.46 20.29 39.63
CA LEU A 182 -27.77 20.15 40.90
C LEU A 182 -26.27 19.94 40.68
N LYS A 183 -25.51 20.79 41.39
CA LYS A 183 -24.05 20.81 41.60
C LYS A 183 -23.66 19.55 42.42
N GLY A 184 -22.49 18.95 42.29
CA GLY A 184 -21.18 19.54 42.54
C GLY A 184 -20.83 19.45 44.03
N HIS A 185 -20.09 18.40 44.42
CA HIS A 185 -19.36 18.33 45.69
C HIS A 185 -17.90 17.99 45.42
N GLY A 186 -17.01 18.82 45.97
CA GLY A 186 -15.57 18.58 46.04
C GLY A 186 -15.08 18.77 47.47
N ALA A 187 -13.98 18.10 47.80
CA ALA A 187 -13.00 18.32 48.89
C ALA A 187 -12.14 17.04 48.91
N GLY A 188 -10.82 16.98 49.10
CA GLY A 188 -9.68 17.87 49.33
C GLY A 188 -8.45 16.98 49.05
N GLY A 189 -7.18 17.37 49.14
CA GLY A 189 -6.56 18.57 49.65
C GLY A 189 -5.12 18.68 49.11
N LYS A 190 -4.51 19.82 49.40
CA LYS A 190 -3.14 20.18 49.04
C LYS A 190 -2.13 19.46 49.94
N GLY A 191 -0.97 19.12 49.38
CA GLY A 191 0.22 18.72 50.12
C GLY A 191 1.47 18.89 49.25
N THR A 192 2.20 19.96 49.50
CA THR A 192 3.44 20.39 48.83
C THR A 192 4.66 19.56 49.25
N GLY A 193 5.63 19.37 48.35
CA GLY A 193 6.95 18.87 48.70
C GLY A 193 7.98 19.10 47.59
N HIS A 194 8.82 20.11 47.77
CA HIS A 194 10.00 20.45 46.97
C HIS A 194 11.08 19.34 47.04
N GLY A 195 11.88 19.21 45.97
CA GLY A 195 13.09 18.38 45.97
C GLY A 195 13.91 18.56 44.69
N ASP A 196 14.77 19.58 44.68
CA ASP A 196 15.84 19.84 43.71
C ASP A 196 16.93 18.74 43.77
N GLY A 197 17.53 18.39 42.64
CA GLY A 197 18.46 17.26 42.57
C GLY A 197 19.15 17.01 41.21
N ARG A 198 19.87 18.02 40.72
CA ARG A 198 21.10 17.96 39.90
C ARG A 198 21.47 16.69 39.10
N ARG A 199 21.74 16.94 37.81
CA ARG A 199 22.89 16.50 36.96
C ARG A 199 23.26 15.00 36.95
N ARG A 200 23.29 14.40 35.75
CA ARG A 200 24.54 14.03 35.07
C ARG A 200 24.31 13.68 33.60
N VAL A 201 25.40 13.86 32.87
CA VAL A 201 25.61 13.86 31.43
C VAL A 201 26.49 12.64 31.11
N VAL A 202 26.26 12.02 29.95
CA VAL A 202 27.04 11.01 29.18
C VAL A 202 27.35 9.64 29.81
N PRO A 203 27.68 8.58 29.02
CA PRO A 203 28.10 8.52 27.59
C PRO A 203 26.98 8.37 26.56
#